data_AF-A0A650MRA1-F1
#
_entry.id   AF-A0A650MRA1-F1
#
_cell.length_a   1.000
_cell.length_b   1.000
_cell.length_c   1.000
_cell.angle_alpha   90.00
_cell.angle_beta   90.00
_cell.angle_gamma   90.00
#
_symmetry.space_group_name_H-M   'P 1'
#
loop_
_entity.id
_entity.type
_entity.pdbx_description
1 polymer ?
#
loop_
_entity_poly.entity_id
_entity_poly.type
_entity_poly.pdbx_seq_one_letter_code
_entity_poly.pdbx_strand_id
1 'polypeptide(L)' 'MKTASIIASILYFPMLIFSGVTFPYEVMPKLLQKVADILPLTQGIKLLKATSLGLPVNDVIFPITVMEVIASYLYHYLY' A
#
# COMPACT_ATOMS: atom_id res chain seq x y z
N MET A 1 23.51 -0.89 8.05
CA MET A 1 22.32 -1.18 8.87
C MET A 1 21.59 0.07 9.37
N LYS A 2 22.28 1.04 9.98
CA LYS A 2 21.63 2.23 10.58
C LYS A 2 20.68 3.01 9.64
N THR A 3 21.11 3.29 8.41
CA THR A 3 20.29 4.04 7.43
C THR A 3 19.08 3.25 6.94
N ALA A 4 19.23 1.96 6.67
CA ALA A 4 18.12 1.09 6.23
C ALA A 4 17.04 0.98 7.31
N SER A 5 17.43 0.84 8.58
CA SER A 5 16.48 0.83 9.70
C SER A 5 15.74 2.17 9.84
N ILE A 6 16.43 3.30 9.66
CA ILE A 6 15.79 4.63 9.72
C ILE A 6 14.78 4.79 8.58
N ILE A 7 15.15 4.41 7.35
CA ILE A 7 14.24 4.45 6.19
C ILE A 7 13.03 3.54 6.44
N ALA A 8 13.26 2.32 6.93
CA ALA A 8 12.18 1.40 7.28
C ALA A 8 11.22 2.03 8.30
N SER A 9 11.71 2.65 9.37
CA SER A 9 10.87 3.32 10.37
C SER A 9 10.08 4.50 9.80
N ILE A 10 10.71 5.34 8.97
CA ILE A 10 10.07 6.48 8.31
C ILE A 10 8.97 6.01 7.36
N LEU A 11 9.12 4.85 6.72
CA LEU A 11 8.12 4.28 5.84
C LEU A 11 7.03 3.52 6.60
N TYR A 12 7.38 2.81 7.69
CA TYR A 12 6.46 1.97 8.46
C TYR A 12 5.37 2.80 9.14
N PHE A 13 5.74 3.93 9.74
CA PHE A 13 4.79 4.76 10.49
C PHE A 13 3.68 5.36 9.61
N PRO A 14 4.00 6.06 8.50
CA PRO A 14 3.01 6.54 7.55
C PRO A 14 2.17 5.40 6.99
N MET A 15 2.78 4.24 6.68
CA MET A 15 2.04 3.08 6.21
C MET A 15 1.03 2.58 7.25
N LEU A 16 1.41 2.42 8.51
CA LEU A 16 0.46 1.97 9.54
C LEU A 16 -0.71 2.95 9.69
N ILE A 17 -0.44 4.25 9.75
CA ILE A 17 -1.48 5.26 9.98
C ILE A 17 -2.42 5.38 8.78
N PHE A 18 -1.87 5.42 7.56
CA PHE A 18 -2.63 5.78 6.35
C PHE A 18 -3.10 4.60 5.50
N SER A 19 -2.70 3.36 5.81
CA SER A 19 -3.01 2.21 4.95
C SER A 19 -4.45 1.71 5.00
N GLY A 20 -5.30 2.27 5.88
CA GLY A 20 -6.66 1.78 6.08
C GLY A 20 -6.86 0.92 7.32
N VAL A 21 -5.77 0.50 8.00
CA VAL A 21 -5.84 -0.36 9.21
C VAL A 21 -6.18 0.40 10.48
N THR A 22 -5.75 1.66 10.58
CA THR A 22 -6.01 2.51 11.75
C THR A 22 -7.21 3.41 11.52
N PHE A 23 -7.23 4.10 10.39
CA PHE A 23 -8.38 4.88 9.94
C PHE A 23 -9.00 4.20 8.72
N PRO A 24 -10.34 4.05 8.64
CA PRO A 24 -10.95 3.49 7.44
C PRO A 24 -10.57 4.33 6.22
N TYR A 25 -10.09 3.67 5.17
CA TYR A 25 -9.61 4.37 3.96
C TYR A 25 -10.74 5.22 3.32
N GLU A 26 -11.97 4.72 3.36
CA GLU A 26 -13.14 5.34 2.72
C GLU A 26 -13.56 6.66 3.36
N VAL A 27 -13.19 6.90 4.63
CA VAL A 27 -13.52 8.15 5.33
C VAL A 27 -12.40 9.18 5.26
N MET A 28 -11.24 8.82 4.72
CA MET A 28 -10.11 9.75 4.59
C MET A 28 -10.42 10.85 3.56
N PRO A 29 -9.93 12.09 3.76
CA PRO A 29 -9.94 13.12 2.72
C PRO A 29 -9.27 12.63 1.43
N LYS A 30 -9.76 13.07 0.27
CA LYS A 30 -9.24 12.67 -1.05
C LYS A 30 -7.73 12.84 -1.21
N LEU A 31 -7.15 13.86 -0.56
CA LEU A 31 -5.71 14.08 -0.57
C LEU A 31 -4.95 12.96 0.14
N LEU A 32 -5.42 12.54 1.32
CA LEU A 32 -4.81 11.46 2.08
C LEU A 32 -5.00 10.11 1.40
N GLN A 33 -6.15 9.87 0.77
CA GLN A 33 -6.38 8.65 -0.03
C GLN A 33 -5.34 8.54 -1.15
N LYS A 34 -5.07 9.62 -1.90
CA LYS A 34 -4.06 9.64 -2.96
C LYS A 34 -2.65 9.34 -2.45
N VAL A 35 -2.29 9.86 -1.27
CA VAL A 35 -0.99 9.57 -0.65
C VAL A 35 -0.93 8.13 -0.15
N ALA A 36 -2.01 7.62 0.43
CA ALA A 36 -2.10 6.23 0.84
C ALA A 36 -2.01 5.28 -0.37
N ASP A 37 -2.53 5.67 -1.54
CA ASP A 37 -2.58 4.83 -2.74
C ASP A 37 -1.22 4.49 -3.34
N ILE A 38 -0.17 5.23 -3.03
CA ILE A 38 1.18 4.86 -3.47
C ILE A 38 1.86 3.88 -2.51
N LEU A 39 1.28 3.65 -1.32
CA LEU A 39 1.88 2.81 -0.31
C LEU A 39 1.56 1.33 -0.57
N PRO A 40 2.56 0.43 -0.51
CA PRO A 40 2.35 -0.99 -0.77
C PRO A 40 1.37 -1.62 0.22
N LEU A 41 1.40 -1.19 1.49
CA LEU A 41 0.51 -1.73 2.51
C LEU A 41 -0.97 -1.41 2.22
N THR A 42 -1.28 -0.20 1.75
CA THR A 42 -2.65 0.19 1.36
C THR A 42 -3.18 -0.70 0.24
N GLN A 43 -2.34 -0.98 -0.78
CA GLN A 43 -2.74 -1.86 -1.88
C GLN A 43 -2.93 -3.30 -1.41
N GLY A 44 -2.06 -3.80 -0.54
CA GLY A 44 -2.23 -5.10 0.10
C GLY A 44 -3.57 -5.24 0.83
N ILE A 45 -3.98 -4.22 1.60
CA ILE A 45 -5.26 -4.22 2.30
C ILE A 45 -6.44 -4.14 1.33
N LYS A 46 -6.35 -3.31 0.28
CA LYS A 46 -7.39 -3.24 -0.76
C LYS A 46 -7.60 -4.59 -1.44
N LEU A 47 -6.52 -5.31 -1.74
CA LEU A 47 -6.57 -6.67 -2.28
C LEU A 47 -7.25 -7.64 -1.31
N LEU A 48 -6.81 -7.68 -0.05
CA LEU A 48 -7.40 -8.54 0.97
C LEU A 48 -8.90 -8.26 1.12
N LYS A 49 -9.28 -6.98 1.23
CA LYS A 49 -10.68 -6.56 1.32
C LYS A 49 -11.49 -7.00 0.11
N ALA A 50 -10.98 -6.81 -1.10
CA ALA A 50 -11.66 -7.18 -2.33
C ALA A 50 -11.90 -8.68 -2.43
N THR A 51 -10.89 -9.50 -2.07
CA THR A 51 -11.04 -10.95 -2.02
C THR A 51 -12.01 -11.40 -0.94
N SER A 52 -11.94 -10.82 0.27
CA SER A 52 -12.84 -11.18 1.37
C SER A 52 -14.30 -10.83 1.10
N LEU A 53 -14.56 -9.76 0.35
CA LEU A 53 -15.91 -9.31 0.01
C LEU A 53 -16.42 -9.84 -1.34
N GLY A 54 -15.61 -10.61 -2.06
CA GLY A 54 -15.98 -11.15 -3.38
C GLY A 54 -16.17 -10.07 -4.45
N LEU A 55 -15.41 -8.97 -4.36
CA LEU A 55 -15.49 -7.87 -5.34
C LEU A 55 -14.97 -8.30 -6.71
N PRO A 56 -15.48 -7.70 -7.81
CA PRO A 56 -15.04 -8.03 -9.16
C PRO A 56 -13.55 -7.70 -9.37
N VAL A 57 -12.92 -8.42 -10.31
CA VAL A 57 -11.49 -8.27 -10.61
C VAL A 57 -11.10 -6.84 -11.02
N ASN A 58 -12.04 -6.09 -11.60
CA ASN A 58 -11.80 -4.70 -12.01
C ASN A 58 -11.41 -3.79 -10.83
N ASP A 59 -11.87 -4.09 -9.61
CA ASP A 59 -11.54 -3.32 -8.41
C ASP A 59 -10.11 -3.57 -7.91
N VAL A 60 -9.46 -4.65 -8.36
CA VAL A 60 -8.10 -5.03 -7.94
C VAL A 60 -7.02 -4.79 -8.97
N ILE A 61 -7.36 -4.41 -10.22
CA ILE A 61 -6.37 -4.16 -11.27
C ILE A 61 -5.38 -3.07 -10.82
N PHE A 62 -5.87 -1.95 -10.31
CA PHE A 62 -5.02 -0.87 -9.84
C PHE A 62 -4.08 -1.30 -8.69
N PRO A 63 -4.58 -1.91 -7.58
CA PRO A 63 -3.72 -2.46 -6.54
C PRO A 63 -2.67 -3.46 -7.04
N ILE A 64 -3.02 -4.35 -7.98
CA ILE A 64 -2.09 -5.33 -8.56
C ILE A 64 -0.97 -4.61 -9.32
N THR A 65 -1.30 -3.66 -10.20
CA THR A 65 -0.31 -2.92 -10.99
C THR A 65 0.67 -2.17 -10.08
N VAL A 66 0.18 -1.51 -9.03
CA VAL A 66 1.05 -0.79 -8.09
C VAL A 66 1.99 -1.76 -7.36
N MET A 67 1.47 -2.87 -6.86
CA MET A 67 2.27 -3.90 -6.20
C MET A 67 3.32 -4.51 -7.11
N GLU A 68 2.99 -4.79 -8.37
CA GLU A 68 3.91 -5.33 -9.37
C GLU A 68 5.07 -4.34 -9.65
N VAL A 69 4.76 -3.07 -9.87
CA VAL A 69 5.77 -2.02 -10.10
C VAL A 69 6.73 -1.91 -8.92
N ILE A 70 6.20 -1.91 -7.69
CA ILE A 70 7.02 -1.86 -6.46
C ILE A 70 7.87 -3.12 -6.34
N ALA A 71 7.30 -4.30 -6.57
CA ALA A 71 8.01 -5.57 -6.47
C ALA A 71 9.15 -5.65 -7.50
N SER A 72 8.90 -5.27 -8.76
CA SER A 72 9.90 -5.23 -9.83
C SER A 72 11.03 -4.26 -9.51
N TYR A 73 10.69 -3.05 -9.04
CA TYR A 73 11.68 -2.05 -8.63
C TYR A 73 12.57 -2.55 -7.48
N LEU A 74 11.97 -3.13 -6.44
CA LEU A 74 12.70 -3.68 -5.30
C LEU A 74 13.57 -4.88 -5.70
N TYR A 75 13.06 -5.75 -6.58
CA TYR A 75 13.82 -6.88 -7.09
C TYR A 75 15.08 -6.42 -7.84
N HIS A 76 14.94 -5.44 -8.75
CA HIS A 76 16.08 -4.89 -9.49
C HIS A 76 17.12 -4.18 -8.62
N TYR A 77 16.71 -3.58 -7.49
CA TYR A 77 17.64 -2.90 -6.59
C TYR A 77 18.38 -3.86 -5.64
N LEU A 78 17.76 -4.99 -5.30
CA LEU A 78 18.28 -5.93 -4.30
C LEU A 78 19.07 -7.10 -4.89
N TYR A 79 18.89 -7.43 -6.17
CA TYR A 79 19.54 -8.53 -6.89
C TYR A 79 20.18 -8.05 -8.19
#